data_AF-A0A968ZHI2-F1
#
_entry.id   AF-A0A968ZHI2-F1
#
_cell.length_a   1.000
_cell.length_b   1.000
_cell.length_c   1.000
_cell.angle_alpha   90.00
_cell.angle_beta   90.00
_cell.angle_gamma   90.00
#
_symmetry.space_group_name_H-M   'P 1'
#
loop_
_entity.id
_entity.type
_entity.pdbx_description
1 polymer ?
#
loop_
_entity_poly.entity_id
_entity_poly.type
_entity_poly.pdbx_seq_one_letter_code
_entity_poly.pdbx_strand_id
1 'polypeptide(L)' 'ALKTKLPIHVAEDPLRAVVRGTGAALKDINHYRAVLMQ' A
#
# COMPACT_ATOMS: atom_id res chain seq x y z
N ALA A 1 -19.98 7.25 9.82
CA ALA A 1 -18.62 6.83 9.41
C ALA A 1 -17.61 7.40 10.40
N LEU A 2 -16.94 6.56 11.19
CA LEU A 2 -15.85 7.00 12.08
C LEU A 2 -14.69 7.47 11.22
N LYS A 3 -14.51 8.79 11.11
CA LYS A 3 -13.31 9.39 10.50
C LYS A 3 -12.14 9.09 11.43
N THR A 4 -11.36 8.07 11.12
CA THR A 4 -10.11 7.81 11.82
C THR A 4 -9.22 9.04 11.60
N LYS A 5 -8.77 9.69 12.67
CA LYS A 5 -7.90 10.89 12.62
C LYS A 5 -6.47 10.55 12.20
N LEU A 6 -6.32 9.57 11.31
CA LEU A 6 -5.02 9.14 10.82
C LEU A 6 -4.51 10.18 9.81
N PRO A 7 -3.21 10.51 9.84
CA PRO A 7 -2.64 11.43 8.89
C PRO A 7 -2.72 10.83 7.47
N ILE A 8 -3.47 11.51 6.59
CA ILE A 8 -3.61 11.14 5.18
C ILE A 8 -2.49 11.82 4.41
N HIS A 9 -1.67 11.03 3.73
CA HIS A 9 -0.63 11.54 2.84
C HIS A 9 -1.05 11.28 1.40
N VAL A 10 -1.10 12.33 0.58
CA VAL A 10 -1.41 12.24 -0.84
C VAL A 10 -0.09 12.33 -1.61
N ALA A 11 0.19 11.33 -2.44
CA ALA A 11 1.38 11.33 -3.30
C ALA A 11 1.20 12.32 -4.47
N GLU A 12 2.29 12.99 -4.88
CA GLU A 12 2.30 13.90 -6.03
C GLU A 12 1.94 13.18 -7.35
N ASP A 13 2.39 11.93 -7.51
CA ASP A 13 2.03 11.05 -8.63
C ASP A 13 1.47 9.72 -8.11
N PRO A 14 0.14 9.64 -7.89
CA PRO A 14 -0.50 8.48 -7.26
C PRO A 14 -0.29 7.18 -8.05
N LEU A 15 -0.34 7.24 -9.38
CA LEU A 15 -0.22 6.04 -10.22
C LEU A 15 1.19 5.45 -10.12
N ARG A 16 2.22 6.31 -10.17
CA ARG A 16 3.60 5.88 -10.01
C ARG A 16 3.89 5.36 -8.61
N ALA A 17 3.31 5.96 -7.57
CA ALA A 17 3.43 5.49 -6.21
C ALA A 17 2.85 4.08 -6.04
N VAL A 18 1.68 3.80 -6.63
CA VAL A 18 1.05 2.48 -6.61
C VAL A 18 1.91 1.44 -7.32
N VAL A 19 2.33 1.69 -8.56
CA VAL A 19 3.13 0.71 -9.33
C VAL A 19 4.43 0.36 -8.61
N ARG A 20 5.10 1.36 -8.01
CA ARG A 20 6.32 1.14 -7.21
C ARG A 20 6.03 0.37 -5.92
N GLY A 21 4.97 0.73 -5.21
CA GLY A 21 4.55 0.06 -3.97
C GLY A 21 4.18 -1.41 -4.21
N THR A 22 3.41 -1.69 -5.26
CA THR A 22 3.07 -3.06 -5.67
C THR A 22 4.32 -3.86 -6.01
N GLY A 23 5.26 -3.29 -6.77
CA GLY A 23 6.53 -3.96 -7.06
C GLY A 23 7.35 -4.29 -5.81
N ALA A 24 7.34 -3.41 -4.81
CA ALA A 24 7.99 -3.68 -3.52
C ALA A 24 7.27 -4.79 -2.73
N ALA A 25 5.94 -4.78 -2.68
CA ALA A 25 5.15 -5.80 -1.98
C ALA A 25 5.32 -7.20 -2.62
N LEU A 26 5.38 -7.28 -3.95
CA LEU A 26 5.60 -8.54 -4.66
C LEU A 26 7.01 -9.10 -4.47
N LYS A 27 8.03 -8.25 -4.25
CA LYS A 27 9.40 -8.71 -3.93
C LYS A 27 9.48 -9.39 -2.56
N ASP A 28 8.62 -8.99 -1.63
CA ASP A 28 8.56 -9.56 -0.28
C ASP A 28 7.23 -10.29 -0.02
N ILE A 29 6.85 -11.13 -0.99
CA ILE A 29 5.54 -11.79 -1.00
C ILE A 29 5.33 -12.72 0.21
N ASN A 30 6.41 -13.28 0.74
CA ASN A 30 6.35 -14.16 1.91
C ASN A 30 5.97 -13.38 3.17
N HIS A 31 6.51 -12.17 3.35
CA HIS A 31 6.18 -11.30 4.47
C HIS A 31 4.73 -10.81 4.39
N TYR A 32 4.27 -10.43 3.20
CA TYR A 32 2.92 -9.87 3.01
C TYR A 32 1.83 -10.92 2.74
N ARG A 33 2.16 -12.22 2.78
CA ARG A 33 1.26 -13.31 2.43
C ARG A 33 -0.07 -13.27 3.20
N ALA A 34 0.00 -12.93 4.49
CA ALA A 34 -1.16 -12.84 5.37
C ALA A 34 -2.16 -11.75 4.98
N VAL A 35 -1.71 -10.71 4.27
CA VAL A 35 -2.54 -9.56 3.87
C VAL A 35 -2.96 -9.68 2.40
N LEU A 36 -2.10 -10.22 1.53
CA LEU A 36 -2.35 -10.29 0.08
C LEU A 36 -3.17 -11.52 -0.37
N MET A 37 -3.14 -12.63 0.37
CA MET A 37 -3.76 -13.91 -0.01
C MET A 37 -4.85 -14.33 0.99
N GLN A 38 -5.62 -13.38 1.51
CA GLN A 38 -6.72 -13.63 2.44
C GLN A 38 -7.81 -14.52 1.83
#